data_AF-A0A0L0T8B6-F1
#
_entry.id   AF-A0A0L0T8B6-F1
#
_cell.length_a   1.000
_cell.length_b   1.000
_cell.length_c   1.000
_cell.angle_alpha   90.00
_cell.angle_beta   90.00
_cell.angle_gamma   90.00
#
_symmetry.space_group_name_H-M   'P 1'
#
loop_
_entity.id
_entity.type
_entity.pdbx_description
1 polymer ?
#
loop_
_entity_poly.entity_id
_entity_poly.type
_entity_poly.pdbx_seq_one_letter_code
_entity_poly.pdbx_strand_id
1 'polypeptide(L)'
;MLAESSPKSALMLSASRAKAPATKAVPKPVSAAQPAPVLAPAPAPTAVPTCPIIASVRRLAYTVDEHDLDSCARAVGDLLHLAPTASIRSAKVTRCKQGITNKLLRVVPPNAPTYLVRVYGHGTDELIDRDAEVRNMAYLAQHKLAPPLHARLNNGLVYGYVSGVPANPEDLADEKVWPAIARHVAEWHALPLPPTAHPVPGHVPDEVEQVPALFATLDRWMGMVRKAFPSGTACHLSIADLAYERAQLESTLLPPSRVAFTHNDLLSGNIILQYAEGSDDKVGAAPHGVRFIDYEYGGVGFAAFDIANHFCEWAGFDCEYWRYPDVDTQKAWLREYLAQGQKAPPSDADVDTWQSTVAAYTLAAHLYWTLWALVQASVSDIEFDYAGYAQLRWAEHLRWKRTRRPPPPPPANASAAANGTK
;
A
#
# COMPACT_ATOMS: atom_id res chain seq x y z
N MET A 1 -19.28 65.82 -4.59
CA MET A 1 -20.27 66.54 -5.41
C MET A 1 -20.63 65.63 -6.57
N LEU A 2 -21.87 65.43 -7.01
CA LEU A 2 -23.23 65.69 -6.50
C LEU A 2 -24.07 64.55 -7.15
N ALA A 3 -24.95 63.85 -6.42
CA ALA A 3 -26.40 64.10 -6.37
C ALA A 3 -27.07 64.17 -7.77
N GLU A 4 -28.27 63.64 -8.03
CA GLU A 4 -29.24 62.85 -7.25
C GLU A 4 -30.34 62.40 -8.24
N SER A 5 -31.13 61.36 -7.92
CA SER A 5 -32.61 61.44 -7.86
C SER A 5 -33.29 60.06 -7.95
N SER A 6 -34.09 59.78 -6.92
CA SER A 6 -35.21 58.84 -6.93
C SER A 6 -36.50 59.65 -6.74
N PRO A 7 -37.66 59.14 -7.17
CA PRO A 7 -38.75 58.89 -6.20
C PRO A 7 -39.27 57.43 -6.30
N LYS A 8 -39.67 56.73 -5.23
CA LYS A 8 -40.93 56.87 -4.42
C LYS A 8 -42.21 56.76 -5.28
N SER A 9 -43.25 55.98 -5.00
CA SER A 9 -43.62 55.03 -3.92
C SER A 9 -44.55 53.93 -4.54
N ALA A 10 -45.35 53.06 -3.89
CA ALA A 10 -45.84 52.90 -2.52
C ALA A 10 -46.29 51.43 -2.23
N LEU A 11 -46.96 51.19 -1.09
CA LEU A 11 -47.56 49.91 -0.67
C LEU A 11 -49.06 49.84 -1.01
N MET A 12 -49.63 48.63 -1.02
CA MET A 12 -50.91 48.34 -0.35
C MET A 12 -50.96 46.91 0.21
N LEU A 13 -51.71 46.73 1.30
CA LEU A 13 -51.80 45.50 2.09
C LEU A 13 -52.97 44.61 1.65
N SER A 14 -52.95 43.34 2.05
CA SER A 14 -54.16 42.68 2.56
C SER A 14 -53.84 41.86 3.80
N ALA A 15 -54.79 41.79 4.75
CA ALA A 15 -54.60 41.18 6.06
C ALA A 15 -55.88 40.47 6.52
N SER A 16 -55.75 39.26 7.07
CA SER A 16 -56.76 38.56 7.89
C SER A 16 -56.20 37.21 8.37
N ARG A 17 -56.55 36.68 9.55
CA ARG A 17 -57.18 37.27 10.75
C ARG A 17 -56.94 36.30 11.90
N ALA A 18 -56.52 36.78 13.08
CA ALA A 18 -56.33 35.90 14.24
C ALA A 18 -57.65 35.51 14.92
N LYS A 19 -57.70 34.32 15.51
CA LYS A 19 -58.64 33.95 16.59
C LYS A 19 -57.98 32.96 17.54
N ALA A 20 -58.08 33.24 18.84
CA ALA A 20 -57.58 32.41 19.94
C ALA A 20 -58.76 31.77 20.72
N PRO A 21 -58.57 31.22 21.92
CA PRO A 21 -58.16 29.83 22.14
C PRO A 21 -59.28 28.98 22.80
N ALA A 22 -59.19 27.65 22.67
CA ALA A 22 -60.09 26.71 23.35
C ALA A 22 -59.42 26.05 24.57
N THR A 23 -60.23 25.67 25.56
CA THR A 23 -59.82 25.40 26.95
C THR A 23 -59.41 23.94 27.24
N LYS A 24 -58.69 23.78 28.35
CA LYS A 24 -58.12 22.53 28.88
C LYS A 24 -59.14 21.37 28.97
N ALA A 25 -58.73 20.19 28.55
CA ALA A 25 -59.32 18.91 28.97
C ALA A 25 -58.31 18.12 29.83
N VAL A 26 -58.80 17.45 30.87
CA VAL A 26 -57.99 16.71 31.86
C VAL A 26 -57.64 15.32 31.33
N PRO A 27 -56.36 14.86 31.41
CA PRO A 27 -56.02 13.49 31.05
C PRO A 27 -56.56 12.49 32.09
N LYS A 28 -57.22 11.43 31.61
CA LYS A 28 -57.63 10.27 32.44
C LYS A 28 -56.40 9.45 32.84
N PRO A 29 -56.45 8.71 33.97
CA PRO A 29 -55.30 7.93 34.45
C PRO A 29 -54.90 6.83 33.46
N VAL A 30 -53.60 6.65 33.30
CA VAL A 30 -52.99 5.62 32.45
C VAL A 30 -53.17 4.26 33.11
N SER A 31 -53.82 3.32 32.42
CA SER A 31 -53.84 1.91 32.82
C SER A 31 -52.43 1.34 32.76
N ALA A 32 -52.03 0.56 33.77
CA ALA A 32 -50.71 -0.04 33.82
C ALA A 32 -50.41 -0.85 32.55
N ALA A 33 -49.30 -0.52 31.88
CA ALA A 33 -48.80 -1.29 30.75
C ALA A 33 -48.32 -2.66 31.25
N GLN A 34 -48.69 -3.72 30.54
CA GLN A 34 -48.10 -5.04 30.74
C GLN A 34 -46.58 -4.96 30.44
N PRO A 35 -45.72 -5.68 31.19
CA PRO A 35 -44.31 -5.73 30.87
C PRO A 35 -44.13 -6.33 29.46
N ALA A 36 -43.37 -5.64 28.60
CA ALA A 36 -43.01 -6.17 27.30
C ALA A 36 -42.29 -7.52 27.46
N PRO A 37 -42.49 -8.48 26.55
CA PRO A 37 -41.77 -9.74 26.60
C PRO A 37 -40.27 -9.45 26.54
N VAL A 38 -39.52 -10.00 27.50
CA VAL A 38 -38.06 -9.93 27.51
C VAL A 38 -37.58 -10.62 26.23
N LEU A 39 -37.03 -9.85 25.29
CA LEU A 39 -36.35 -10.44 24.14
C LEU A 39 -35.24 -11.33 24.70
N ALA A 40 -35.20 -12.58 24.22
CA ALA A 40 -34.05 -13.44 24.44
C ALA A 40 -32.78 -12.70 23.98
N PRO A 41 -31.64 -12.86 24.68
CA PRO A 41 -30.39 -12.26 24.23
C PRO A 41 -30.13 -12.68 22.79
N ALA A 42 -29.77 -11.71 21.94
CA ALA A 42 -29.42 -12.00 20.56
C ALA A 42 -28.36 -13.12 20.54
N PRO A 43 -28.46 -14.11 19.62
CA PRO A 43 -27.43 -15.12 19.51
C PRO A 43 -26.08 -14.43 19.31
N ALA A 44 -25.04 -14.94 19.99
CA ALA A 44 -23.68 -14.44 19.83
C ALA A 44 -23.36 -14.36 18.33
N PRO A 45 -22.67 -13.28 17.87
CA PRO A 45 -22.45 -13.07 16.44
C PRO A 45 -21.84 -14.33 15.84
N THR A 46 -22.60 -14.97 14.94
CA THR A 46 -22.16 -16.15 14.20
C THR A 46 -20.84 -15.80 13.54
N ALA A 47 -19.79 -16.55 13.84
CA ALA A 47 -18.44 -16.24 13.41
C ALA A 47 -18.44 -15.95 11.90
N VAL A 48 -18.09 -14.71 11.54
CA VAL A 48 -17.97 -14.29 10.14
C VAL A 48 -17.05 -15.28 9.45
N PRO A 49 -17.39 -15.82 8.26
CA PRO A 49 -16.57 -16.80 7.57
C PRO A 49 -15.17 -16.25 7.29
N THR A 50 -14.22 -16.50 8.19
CA THR A 50 -12.85 -16.04 8.01
C THR A 50 -12.24 -16.77 6.81
N CYS A 51 -11.56 -16.02 5.94
CA CYS A 51 -10.83 -16.57 4.80
C CYS A 51 -9.96 -17.76 5.26
N PRO A 52 -9.99 -18.93 4.59
CA PRO A 52 -9.25 -20.13 5.03
C PRO A 52 -7.75 -19.88 5.23
N ILE A 53 -7.17 -19.00 4.41
CA ILE A 53 -5.77 -18.57 4.51
C ILE A 53 -5.52 -17.86 5.85
N ILE A 54 -6.35 -16.88 6.21
CA ILE A 54 -6.28 -16.19 7.52
C ILE A 54 -6.49 -17.19 8.67
N ALA A 55 -7.47 -18.08 8.55
CA ALA A 55 -7.80 -19.07 9.58
C ALA A 55 -6.64 -20.05 9.86
N SER A 56 -5.81 -20.35 8.85
CA SER A 56 -4.62 -21.20 9.00
C SER A 56 -3.50 -20.55 9.83
N VAL A 57 -3.48 -19.22 9.96
CA VAL A 57 -2.44 -18.49 10.71
C VAL A 57 -2.78 -18.46 12.20
N ARG A 58 -1.92 -19.11 13.00
CA ARG A 58 -2.00 -19.16 14.48
C ARG A 58 -2.18 -17.76 15.06
N ARG A 59 -3.18 -17.61 15.94
CA ARG A 59 -3.36 -16.38 16.74
C ARG A 59 -2.79 -16.59 18.13
N LEU A 60 -1.91 -15.69 18.57
CA LEU A 60 -1.43 -15.60 19.95
C LEU A 60 -2.12 -14.38 20.58
N ALA A 61 -2.78 -14.59 21.72
CA ALA A 61 -3.40 -13.51 22.49
C ALA A 61 -2.35 -12.73 23.29
N TYR A 62 -1.39 -12.14 22.57
CA TYR A 62 -0.23 -11.44 23.11
C TYR A 62 -0.17 -10.02 22.54
N THR A 63 0.10 -9.04 23.38
CA THR A 63 0.35 -7.65 22.97
C THR A 63 1.81 -7.34 23.23
N VAL A 64 2.55 -6.96 22.19
CA VAL A 64 3.95 -6.55 22.31
C VAL A 64 4.01 -5.12 22.82
N ASP A 65 4.81 -4.89 23.86
CA ASP A 65 5.20 -3.53 24.26
C ASP A 65 6.43 -3.14 23.43
N GLU A 66 6.28 -2.10 22.61
CA GLU A 66 7.30 -1.58 21.72
C GLU A 66 8.50 -0.93 22.42
N HIS A 67 8.38 -0.62 23.72
CA HIS A 67 9.45 -0.11 24.56
C HIS A 67 10.15 -1.22 25.36
N ASP A 68 9.50 -2.37 25.57
CA ASP A 68 10.09 -3.57 26.18
C ASP A 68 10.54 -4.59 25.12
N LEU A 69 11.82 -4.53 24.76
CA LEU A 69 12.43 -5.50 23.84
C LEU A 69 12.37 -6.95 24.36
N ASP A 70 12.31 -7.17 25.67
CA ASP A 70 12.19 -8.52 26.23
C ASP A 70 10.77 -9.08 26.01
N SER A 71 9.74 -8.24 25.83
CA SER A 71 8.38 -8.68 25.44
C SER A 71 8.39 -9.39 24.08
N CYS A 72 9.26 -8.96 23.18
CA CYS A 72 9.39 -9.51 21.84
C CYS A 72 10.09 -10.87 21.86
N ALA A 73 11.12 -11.02 22.69
CA ALA A 73 11.76 -12.31 22.94
C ALA A 73 10.75 -13.30 23.55
N ARG A 74 9.91 -12.86 24.51
CA ARG A 74 8.86 -13.68 25.12
C ARG A 74 7.83 -14.16 24.07
N ALA A 75 7.31 -13.27 23.22
CA ALA A 75 6.37 -13.63 22.16
C ALA A 75 6.92 -14.70 21.18
N VAL A 76 8.21 -14.60 20.81
CA VAL A 76 8.88 -15.60 19.97
C VAL A 76 9.16 -16.90 20.74
N GLY A 77 9.49 -16.82 22.03
CA GLY A 77 9.66 -18.00 22.88
C GLY A 77 8.39 -18.84 23.04
N ASP A 78 7.25 -18.17 23.29
CA ASP A 78 5.93 -18.79 23.43
C ASP A 78 5.44 -19.41 22.11
N LEU A 79 5.74 -18.76 20.98
CA LEU A 79 5.50 -19.31 19.64
C LEU A 79 6.23 -20.64 19.44
N LEU A 80 7.51 -20.70 19.82
CA LEU A 80 8.41 -21.82 19.58
C LEU A 80 8.39 -22.90 20.68
N HIS A 81 7.57 -22.72 21.72
CA HIS A 81 7.52 -23.60 22.90
C HIS A 81 8.89 -23.80 23.57
N LEU A 82 9.78 -22.80 23.48
CA LEU A 82 11.11 -22.83 24.08
C LEU A 82 10.99 -22.73 25.61
N ALA A 83 11.84 -23.48 26.33
CA ALA A 83 11.86 -23.46 27.80
C ALA A 83 12.00 -22.02 28.34
N PRO A 84 11.02 -21.48 29.11
CA PRO A 84 10.81 -20.02 29.19
C PRO A 84 11.93 -19.17 29.80
N THR A 85 12.88 -19.76 30.52
CA THR A 85 13.81 -19.01 31.39
C THR A 85 15.24 -18.87 30.86
N ALA A 86 15.71 -19.78 30.01
CA ALA A 86 17.07 -19.75 29.48
C ALA A 86 17.13 -19.25 28.03
N SER A 87 16.48 -19.95 27.11
CA SER A 87 16.60 -19.69 25.66
C SER A 87 16.09 -18.30 25.26
N ILE A 88 14.97 -17.87 25.87
CA ILE A 88 14.36 -16.54 25.63
C ILE A 88 15.31 -15.41 26.06
N ARG A 89 15.94 -15.51 27.23
CA ARG A 89 16.87 -14.50 27.75
C ARG A 89 18.18 -14.42 26.96
N SER A 90 18.56 -15.50 26.28
CA SER A 90 19.72 -15.53 25.38
C SER A 90 19.41 -15.11 23.93
N ALA A 91 18.14 -14.85 23.59
CA ALA A 91 17.78 -14.40 22.25
C ALA A 91 18.25 -12.96 22.04
N LYS A 92 19.07 -12.72 20.99
CA LYS A 92 19.47 -11.36 20.64
C LYS A 92 18.31 -10.65 19.96
N VAL A 93 17.74 -9.67 20.63
CA VAL A 93 16.75 -8.74 20.04
C VAL A 93 17.48 -7.52 19.48
N THR A 94 17.08 -7.03 18.31
CA THR A 94 17.65 -5.82 17.70
C THR A 94 16.56 -5.10 16.92
N ARG A 95 16.41 -3.78 17.14
CA ARG A 95 15.46 -2.96 16.38
C ARG A 95 16.00 -2.66 15.00
N CYS A 96 15.23 -3.02 13.97
CA CYS A 96 15.49 -2.62 12.60
C CYS A 96 15.17 -1.12 12.46
N LYS A 97 16.02 -0.38 11.74
CA LYS A 97 15.88 1.08 11.52
C LYS A 97 15.21 1.43 10.18
N GLN A 98 14.65 0.44 9.49
CA GLN A 98 14.11 0.56 8.13
C GLN A 98 12.61 0.31 8.15
N GLY A 99 11.87 1.08 7.34
CA GLY A 99 10.40 1.13 7.32
C GLY A 99 9.86 2.40 8.00
N ILE A 100 8.94 3.10 7.33
CA ILE A 100 8.31 4.32 7.85
C ILE A 100 7.05 4.01 8.67
N THR A 101 6.19 3.09 8.21
CA THR A 101 4.87 2.78 8.78
C THR A 101 4.89 1.85 10.00
N ASN A 102 5.93 1.03 10.18
CA ASN A 102 5.90 -0.12 11.08
C ASN A 102 7.14 -0.21 11.98
N LYS A 103 6.99 -0.67 13.23
CA LYS A 103 8.13 -0.96 14.12
C LYS A 103 8.54 -2.41 13.98
N LEU A 104 9.77 -2.65 13.51
CA LEU A 104 10.28 -3.98 13.18
C LEU A 104 11.43 -4.40 14.12
N LEU A 105 11.29 -5.57 14.73
CA LEU A 105 12.22 -6.11 15.72
C LEU A 105 12.72 -7.48 15.27
N ARG A 106 14.04 -7.62 15.08
CA ARG A 106 14.70 -8.88 14.74
C ARG A 106 15.02 -9.64 16.02
N VAL A 107 14.56 -10.89 16.11
CA VAL A 107 14.84 -11.80 17.22
C VAL A 107 15.68 -12.97 16.70
N VAL A 108 16.85 -13.17 17.29
CA VAL A 108 17.77 -14.28 16.98
C VAL A 108 17.88 -15.19 18.21
N PRO A 109 17.06 -16.25 18.33
CA PRO A 109 17.18 -17.23 19.41
C PRO A 109 18.41 -18.14 19.18
N PRO A 110 18.99 -18.73 20.24
CA PRO A 110 20.05 -19.73 20.07
C PRO A 110 19.50 -20.98 19.38
N ASN A 111 20.27 -21.51 18.42
CA ASN A 111 19.96 -22.77 17.71
C ASN A 111 18.59 -22.82 17.01
N ALA A 112 18.04 -21.66 16.63
CA ALA A 112 16.78 -21.54 15.89
C ALA A 112 16.91 -20.53 14.74
N PRO A 113 15.99 -20.53 13.76
CA PRO A 113 15.92 -19.49 12.73
C PRO A 113 15.82 -18.07 13.31
N THR A 114 16.14 -17.06 12.51
CA THR A 114 15.86 -15.66 12.87
C THR A 114 14.40 -15.32 12.57
N TYR A 115 13.75 -14.60 13.49
CA TYR A 115 12.37 -14.13 13.36
C TYR A 115 12.31 -12.61 13.29
N LEU A 116 11.25 -12.11 12.67
CA LEU A 116 10.83 -10.72 12.69
C LEU A 116 9.51 -10.61 13.46
N VAL A 117 9.46 -9.62 14.36
CA VAL A 117 8.24 -9.18 15.03
C VAL A 117 7.92 -7.78 14.48
N ARG A 118 6.81 -7.66 13.75
CA ARG A 118 6.25 -6.37 13.30
C ARG A 118 5.20 -5.95 14.31
N VAL A 119 5.32 -4.74 14.84
CA VAL A 119 4.31 -4.06 15.64
C VAL A 119 3.69 -2.96 14.77
N TYR A 120 2.37 -2.93 14.68
CA TYR A 120 1.65 -1.95 13.85
C TYR A 120 1.83 -0.53 14.39
N GLY A 121 2.00 0.43 13.48
CA GLY A 121 2.07 1.85 13.84
C GLY A 121 0.71 2.42 14.26
N HIS A 122 0.71 3.44 15.11
CA HIS A 122 -0.51 4.18 15.45
C HIS A 122 -1.14 4.81 14.18
N GLY A 123 -2.48 4.78 14.07
CA GLY A 123 -3.23 5.36 12.93
C GLY A 123 -3.10 4.62 11.58
N THR A 124 -2.16 3.70 11.42
CA THR A 124 -1.83 3.07 10.13
C THR A 124 -2.96 2.21 9.51
N ASP A 125 -3.89 1.74 10.34
CA ASP A 125 -5.06 0.95 9.91
C ASP A 125 -6.07 1.76 9.07
N GLU A 126 -5.95 3.10 9.00
CA GLU A 126 -6.78 3.91 8.09
C GLU A 126 -6.43 3.70 6.61
N LEU A 127 -5.19 3.31 6.31
CA LEU A 127 -4.69 3.06 4.96
C LEU A 127 -4.56 1.56 4.63
N ILE A 128 -4.11 0.77 5.62
CA ILE A 128 -3.71 -0.63 5.44
C ILE A 128 -4.80 -1.59 5.96
N ASP A 129 -5.29 -2.48 5.07
CA ASP A 129 -6.13 -3.61 5.48
C ASP A 129 -5.25 -4.71 6.10
N ARG A 130 -5.29 -4.84 7.43
CA ARG A 130 -4.50 -5.85 8.18
C ARG A 130 -4.92 -7.28 7.88
N ASP A 131 -6.18 -7.53 7.52
CA ASP A 131 -6.60 -8.86 7.08
C ASP A 131 -6.12 -9.12 5.63
N ALA A 132 -5.98 -8.10 4.77
CA ALA A 132 -5.31 -8.23 3.47
C ALA A 132 -3.82 -8.54 3.63
N GLU A 133 -3.10 -7.79 4.46
CA GLU A 133 -1.68 -8.02 4.77
C GLU A 133 -1.45 -9.48 5.21
N VAL A 134 -2.28 -9.99 6.12
CA VAL A 134 -2.24 -11.39 6.57
C VAL A 134 -2.57 -12.37 5.43
N ARG A 135 -3.61 -12.11 4.61
CA ARG A 135 -3.95 -12.96 3.44
C ARG A 135 -2.77 -13.05 2.48
N ASN A 136 -2.20 -11.91 2.11
CA ASN A 136 -1.09 -11.79 1.18
C ASN A 136 0.14 -12.57 1.70
N MET A 137 0.55 -12.30 2.94
CA MET A 137 1.69 -12.96 3.57
C MET A 137 1.56 -14.48 3.61
N ALA A 138 0.41 -14.98 4.09
CA ALA A 138 0.18 -16.41 4.20
C ALA A 138 0.05 -17.09 2.83
N TYR A 139 -0.57 -16.43 1.84
CA TYR A 139 -0.66 -16.92 0.47
C TYR A 139 0.73 -17.02 -0.19
N LEU A 140 1.51 -15.94 -0.15
CA LEU A 140 2.88 -15.91 -0.68
C LEU A 140 3.80 -16.92 0.03
N ALA A 141 3.63 -17.14 1.33
CA ALA A 141 4.39 -18.13 2.08
C ALA A 141 4.06 -19.58 1.65
N GLN A 142 2.80 -19.89 1.38
CA GLN A 142 2.40 -21.19 0.80
C GLN A 142 3.06 -21.44 -0.57
N HIS A 143 3.25 -20.37 -1.35
CA HIS A 143 3.92 -20.39 -2.64
C HIS A 143 5.45 -20.15 -2.59
N LYS A 144 6.05 -20.07 -1.39
CA LYS A 144 7.50 -19.86 -1.13
C LYS A 144 8.08 -18.52 -1.62
N LEU A 145 7.23 -17.52 -1.84
CA LEU A 145 7.61 -16.16 -2.27
C LEU A 145 7.68 -15.15 -1.10
N ALA A 146 7.13 -15.49 0.06
CA ALA A 146 7.31 -14.78 1.33
C ALA A 146 7.89 -15.72 2.41
N PRO A 147 8.54 -15.19 3.46
CA PRO A 147 8.91 -16.00 4.62
C PRO A 147 7.65 -16.52 5.35
N PRO A 148 7.73 -17.64 6.09
CA PRO A 148 6.58 -18.17 6.82
C PRO A 148 6.01 -17.15 7.81
N LEU A 149 4.70 -16.89 7.70
CA LEU A 149 3.94 -16.15 8.71
C LEU A 149 3.57 -17.11 9.85
N HIS A 150 4.26 -16.98 10.98
CA HIS A 150 4.17 -17.94 12.09
C HIS A 150 3.02 -17.64 13.06
N ALA A 151 2.75 -16.37 13.34
CA ALA A 151 1.63 -15.97 14.20
C ALA A 151 1.13 -14.55 13.95
N ARG A 152 -0.15 -14.34 14.26
CA ARG A 152 -0.76 -13.03 14.52
C ARG A 152 -0.77 -12.76 16.01
N LEU A 153 -0.42 -11.53 16.38
CA LEU A 153 -0.50 -10.99 17.73
C LEU A 153 -1.75 -10.09 17.85
N ASN A 154 -1.97 -9.48 19.02
CA ASN A 154 -3.04 -8.49 19.19
C ASN A 154 -2.75 -7.17 18.46
N ASN A 155 -1.46 -6.82 18.30
CA ASN A 155 -0.98 -5.56 17.73
C ASN A 155 0.16 -5.74 16.71
N GLY A 156 0.22 -6.90 16.04
CA GLY A 156 1.35 -7.19 15.16
C GLY A 156 1.40 -8.62 14.61
N LEU A 157 2.54 -8.96 14.01
CA LEU A 157 2.81 -10.22 13.32
C LEU A 157 4.18 -10.79 13.72
N VAL A 158 4.31 -12.12 13.70
CA VAL A 158 5.59 -12.83 13.84
C VAL A 158 5.82 -13.70 12.60
N TYR A 159 6.92 -13.46 11.88
CA TYR A 159 7.24 -14.12 10.62
C TYR A 159 8.75 -14.36 10.48
N GLY A 160 9.15 -15.20 9.51
CA GLY A 160 10.56 -15.50 9.26
C GLY A 160 11.35 -14.28 8.75
N TYR A 161 12.63 -14.21 9.11
CA TYR A 161 13.55 -13.20 8.58
C TYR A 161 14.07 -13.57 7.18
N VAL A 162 14.04 -12.61 6.25
CA VAL A 162 14.68 -12.73 4.94
C VAL A 162 16.12 -12.23 5.04
N SER A 163 17.09 -13.12 4.78
CA SER A 163 18.52 -12.77 4.78
C SER A 163 18.93 -12.14 3.45
N GLY A 164 19.73 -11.08 3.51
CA GLY A 164 20.26 -10.36 2.36
C GLY A 164 20.47 -8.87 2.67
N VAL A 165 20.65 -8.08 1.61
CA VAL A 165 20.86 -6.63 1.67
C VAL A 165 19.68 -5.96 0.96
N PRO A 166 18.96 -5.00 1.59
CA PRO A 166 17.98 -4.19 0.88
C PRO A 166 18.64 -3.39 -0.25
N ALA A 167 18.02 -3.37 -1.42
CA ALA A 167 18.49 -2.58 -2.54
C ALA A 167 18.37 -1.07 -2.26
N ASN A 168 19.20 -0.28 -2.93
CA ASN A 168 19.08 1.17 -3.06
C ASN A 168 18.62 1.53 -4.51
N PRO A 169 18.29 2.80 -4.81
CA PRO A 169 17.89 3.20 -6.17
C PRO A 169 18.97 2.98 -7.25
N GLU A 170 20.26 3.11 -6.92
CA GLU A 170 21.36 2.80 -7.85
C GLU A 170 21.38 1.30 -8.24
N ASP A 171 21.17 0.39 -7.28
CA ASP A 171 21.17 -1.06 -7.52
C ASP A 171 20.10 -1.46 -8.54
N LEU A 172 18.98 -0.72 -8.62
CA LEU A 172 17.90 -1.01 -9.58
C LEU A 172 18.34 -0.82 -11.04
N ALA A 173 19.33 0.04 -11.28
CA ALA A 173 19.89 0.29 -12.61
C ALA A 173 21.05 -0.65 -13.00
N ASP A 174 21.56 -1.48 -12.09
CA ASP A 174 22.65 -2.43 -12.41
C ASP A 174 22.12 -3.59 -13.28
N GLU A 175 22.73 -3.78 -14.45
CA GLU A 175 22.45 -4.88 -15.39
C GLU A 175 22.66 -6.28 -14.79
N LYS A 176 23.34 -6.39 -13.66
CA LYS A 176 23.49 -7.65 -12.90
C LYS A 176 22.33 -7.90 -11.95
N VAL A 177 21.59 -6.86 -11.56
CA VAL A 177 20.54 -6.89 -10.53
C VAL A 177 19.15 -6.93 -11.16
N TRP A 178 18.83 -6.00 -12.07
CA TRP A 178 17.48 -5.89 -12.62
C TRP A 178 16.95 -7.16 -13.32
N PRO A 179 17.77 -8.03 -13.97
CA PRO A 179 17.25 -9.26 -14.57
C PRO A 179 16.69 -10.23 -13.51
N ALA A 180 17.30 -10.26 -12.32
CA ALA A 180 16.82 -11.09 -11.22
C ALA A 180 15.53 -10.55 -10.62
N ILE A 181 15.36 -9.22 -10.58
CA ILE A 181 14.10 -8.56 -10.19
C ILE A 181 13.01 -8.90 -11.22
N ALA A 182 13.27 -8.72 -12.51
CA ALA A 182 12.32 -8.99 -13.59
C ALA A 182 11.75 -10.42 -13.56
N ARG A 183 12.63 -11.41 -13.37
CA ARG A 183 12.22 -12.82 -13.23
C ARG A 183 11.42 -13.07 -11.94
N HIS A 184 11.75 -12.42 -10.82
CA HIS A 184 10.99 -12.59 -9.58
C HIS A 184 9.61 -11.89 -9.64
N VAL A 185 9.47 -10.74 -10.31
CA VAL A 185 8.16 -10.14 -10.62
C VAL A 185 7.34 -11.08 -11.51
N ALA A 186 7.96 -11.75 -12.48
CA ALA A 186 7.26 -12.74 -13.31
C ALA A 186 6.81 -13.98 -12.52
N GLU A 187 7.59 -14.46 -11.55
CA GLU A 187 7.19 -15.54 -10.63
C GLU A 187 5.95 -15.18 -9.80
N TRP A 188 5.92 -13.95 -9.26
CA TRP A 188 4.76 -13.41 -8.56
C TRP A 188 3.53 -13.30 -9.48
N HIS A 189 3.71 -12.71 -10.66
CA HIS A 189 2.63 -12.53 -11.62
C HIS A 189 2.16 -13.83 -12.30
N ALA A 190 2.85 -14.95 -12.07
CA ALA A 190 2.47 -16.28 -12.54
C ALA A 190 1.70 -17.10 -11.49
N LEU A 191 1.53 -16.59 -10.26
CA LEU A 191 0.67 -17.21 -9.26
C LEU A 191 -0.79 -17.29 -9.74
N PRO A 192 -1.54 -18.33 -9.33
CA PRO A 192 -2.99 -18.27 -9.30
C PRO A 192 -3.47 -17.02 -8.54
N LEU A 193 -4.66 -16.52 -8.86
CA LEU A 193 -5.29 -15.53 -7.99
C LEU A 193 -5.77 -16.24 -6.71
N PRO A 194 -5.61 -15.62 -5.51
CA PRO A 194 -6.05 -16.23 -4.27
C PRO A 194 -7.57 -16.49 -4.30
N PRO A 195 -8.03 -17.61 -3.72
CA PRO A 195 -9.46 -17.92 -3.68
C PRO A 195 -10.22 -16.90 -2.85
N THR A 196 -11.38 -16.49 -3.36
CA THR A 196 -12.33 -15.59 -2.70
C THR A 196 -12.89 -16.23 -1.43
N ALA A 197 -13.42 -15.41 -0.50
CA ALA A 197 -13.80 -15.87 0.84
C ALA A 197 -15.06 -16.77 0.85
N HIS A 198 -14.83 -18.08 0.63
CA HIS A 198 -15.82 -19.18 0.64
C HIS A 198 -16.94 -19.07 -0.41
N PRO A 199 -17.00 -19.97 -1.42
CA PRO A 199 -18.23 -20.12 -2.19
C PRO A 199 -19.34 -20.68 -1.29
N VAL A 200 -20.34 -19.85 -0.97
CA VAL A 200 -21.56 -20.31 -0.29
C VAL A 200 -22.26 -21.33 -1.21
N PRO A 201 -22.54 -22.57 -0.76
CA PRO A 201 -23.16 -23.57 -1.63
C PRO A 201 -24.48 -23.07 -2.22
N GLY A 202 -24.56 -22.99 -3.54
CA GLY A 202 -25.72 -22.45 -4.27
C GLY A 202 -25.65 -20.95 -4.61
N HIS A 203 -24.63 -20.22 -4.16
CA HIS A 203 -24.25 -18.94 -4.74
C HIS A 203 -23.13 -19.18 -5.77
N VAL A 204 -23.22 -18.50 -6.92
CA VAL A 204 -22.04 -18.29 -7.76
C VAL A 204 -21.04 -17.50 -6.91
N PRO A 205 -19.73 -17.82 -6.91
CA PRO A 205 -18.75 -16.97 -6.24
C PRO A 205 -18.90 -15.56 -6.83
N ASP A 206 -19.18 -14.56 -5.99
CA ASP A 206 -19.29 -13.19 -6.47
C ASP A 206 -18.01 -12.83 -7.23
N GLU A 207 -18.16 -12.45 -8.51
CA GLU A 207 -17.05 -12.08 -9.42
C GLU A 207 -16.24 -10.85 -8.91
N VAL A 208 -16.72 -10.26 -7.82
CA VAL A 208 -16.33 -9.02 -7.16
C VAL A 208 -14.94 -9.08 -6.49
N GLU A 209 -14.49 -10.23 -6.00
CA GLU A 209 -13.20 -10.33 -5.25
C GLU A 209 -11.95 -10.60 -6.13
N GLN A 210 -12.08 -10.75 -7.46
CA GLN A 210 -10.94 -10.81 -8.40
C GLN A 210 -10.72 -9.50 -9.17
N VAL A 211 -11.31 -8.39 -8.71
CA VAL A 211 -11.18 -7.07 -9.33
C VAL A 211 -9.86 -6.41 -8.89
N PRO A 212 -9.02 -5.92 -9.81
CA PRO A 212 -7.80 -5.17 -9.48
C PRO A 212 -8.03 -3.97 -8.55
N ALA A 213 -7.34 -3.95 -7.40
CA ALA A 213 -7.59 -2.99 -6.33
C ALA A 213 -7.23 -1.52 -6.67
N LEU A 214 -6.50 -1.27 -7.78
CA LEU A 214 -5.97 0.05 -8.16
C LEU A 214 -7.05 1.15 -8.14
N PHE A 215 -8.12 0.99 -8.91
CA PHE A 215 -9.14 2.04 -9.09
C PHE A 215 -9.94 2.29 -7.80
N ALA A 216 -10.35 1.21 -7.11
CA ALA A 216 -11.02 1.31 -5.82
C ALA A 216 -10.16 1.99 -4.74
N THR A 217 -8.84 1.73 -4.74
CA THR A 217 -7.90 2.37 -3.83
C THR A 217 -7.75 3.87 -4.12
N LEU A 218 -7.61 4.23 -5.40
CA LEU A 218 -7.57 5.64 -5.82
C LEU A 218 -8.85 6.38 -5.43
N ASP A 219 -10.03 5.78 -5.61
CA ASP A 219 -11.32 6.41 -5.24
C ASP A 219 -11.48 6.57 -3.73
N ARG A 220 -11.08 5.56 -2.95
CA ARG A 220 -11.01 5.62 -1.48
C ARG A 220 -10.13 6.79 -1.03
N TRP A 221 -8.91 6.89 -1.57
CA TRP A 221 -7.99 7.96 -1.21
C TRP A 221 -8.43 9.34 -1.72
N MET A 222 -9.02 9.46 -2.92
CA MET A 222 -9.68 10.68 -3.37
C MET A 222 -10.78 11.15 -2.40
N GLY A 223 -11.55 10.22 -1.83
CA GLY A 223 -12.52 10.50 -0.78
C GLY A 223 -11.88 11.04 0.50
N MET A 224 -10.80 10.42 0.97
CA MET A 224 -10.04 10.87 2.14
C MET A 224 -9.42 12.26 1.94
N VAL A 225 -8.76 12.50 0.80
CA VAL A 225 -8.18 13.81 0.43
C VAL A 225 -9.25 14.91 0.40
N ARG A 226 -10.42 14.65 -0.20
CA ARG A 226 -11.55 15.62 -0.20
C ARG A 226 -12.04 15.95 1.20
N LYS A 227 -12.04 14.98 2.13
CA LYS A 227 -12.46 15.17 3.52
C LYS A 227 -11.42 15.94 4.34
N ALA A 228 -10.13 15.65 4.14
CA ALA A 228 -9.03 16.30 4.85
C ALA A 228 -8.77 17.74 4.38
N PHE A 229 -8.98 18.03 3.09
CA PHE A 229 -8.60 19.29 2.44
C PHE A 229 -9.78 20.02 1.77
N PRO A 230 -10.86 20.37 2.51
CA PRO A 230 -12.09 20.92 1.92
C PRO A 230 -11.91 22.28 1.22
N SER A 231 -10.84 23.02 1.54
CA SER A 231 -10.51 24.33 0.96
C SER A 231 -9.28 24.31 0.04
N GLY A 232 -8.81 23.12 -0.35
CA GLY A 232 -7.55 22.91 -1.07
C GLY A 232 -6.48 22.25 -0.20
N THR A 233 -5.51 21.60 -0.85
CA THR A 233 -4.45 20.83 -0.18
C THR A 233 -3.39 21.75 0.44
N ALA A 234 -2.70 21.26 1.47
CA ALA A 234 -1.59 21.98 2.13
C ALA A 234 -0.46 22.40 1.17
N CYS A 235 -0.34 21.71 0.04
CA CYS A 235 0.68 21.89 -0.98
C CYS A 235 0.14 22.50 -2.30
N HIS A 236 -1.02 23.18 -2.25
CA HIS A 236 -1.66 23.88 -3.38
C HIS A 236 -2.01 23.03 -4.61
N LEU A 237 -2.01 21.69 -4.48
CA LEU A 237 -2.56 20.78 -5.49
C LEU A 237 -4.08 20.96 -5.61
N SER A 238 -4.56 21.09 -6.86
CA SER A 238 -5.98 21.18 -7.20
C SER A 238 -6.66 19.83 -7.05
N ILE A 239 -7.61 19.73 -6.11
CA ILE A 239 -8.45 18.54 -5.91
C ILE A 239 -9.35 18.28 -7.13
N ALA A 240 -9.70 19.33 -7.88
CA ALA A 240 -10.46 19.20 -9.12
C ALA A 240 -9.62 18.53 -10.22
N ASP A 241 -8.33 18.88 -10.33
CA ASP A 241 -7.44 18.34 -11.34
C ASP A 241 -7.09 16.87 -11.02
N LEU A 242 -6.81 16.56 -9.74
CA LEU A 242 -6.63 15.18 -9.26
C LEU A 242 -7.87 14.31 -9.55
N ALA A 243 -9.07 14.84 -9.30
CA ALA A 243 -10.32 14.17 -9.60
C ALA A 243 -10.55 13.97 -11.10
N TYR A 244 -10.17 14.95 -11.93
CA TYR A 244 -10.26 14.86 -13.38
C TYR A 244 -9.31 13.79 -13.93
N GLU A 245 -8.04 13.79 -13.53
CA GLU A 245 -7.08 12.76 -13.96
C GLU A 245 -7.51 11.36 -13.50
N ARG A 246 -7.99 11.21 -12.25
CA ARG A 246 -8.58 9.94 -11.79
C ARG A 246 -9.70 9.45 -12.70
N ALA A 247 -10.62 10.35 -13.11
CA ALA A 247 -11.74 10.01 -13.98
C ALA A 247 -11.32 9.70 -15.43
N GLN A 248 -10.21 10.26 -15.93
CA GLN A 248 -9.66 9.95 -17.25
C GLN A 248 -8.75 8.70 -17.25
N LEU A 249 -8.29 8.24 -16.08
CA LEU A 249 -7.27 7.21 -15.99
C LEU A 249 -7.74 5.85 -16.55
N GLU A 250 -8.97 5.43 -16.25
CA GLU A 250 -9.51 4.14 -16.72
C GLU A 250 -9.54 4.04 -18.25
N SER A 251 -10.04 5.08 -18.94
CA SER A 251 -10.06 5.11 -20.41
C SER A 251 -8.67 5.26 -21.02
N THR A 252 -7.74 5.93 -20.33
CA THR A 252 -6.33 6.07 -20.73
C THR A 252 -5.56 4.75 -20.64
N LEU A 253 -6.04 3.79 -19.85
CA LEU A 253 -5.42 2.47 -19.65
C LEU A 253 -6.12 1.34 -20.40
N LEU A 254 -6.95 1.64 -21.41
CA LEU A 254 -7.56 0.64 -22.28
C LEU A 254 -6.66 0.28 -23.48
N PRO A 255 -6.57 -1.01 -23.87
CA PRO A 255 -7.10 -2.18 -23.16
C PRO A 255 -6.34 -2.43 -21.84
N PRO A 256 -7.02 -2.89 -20.77
CA PRO A 256 -6.40 -3.06 -19.47
C PRO A 256 -5.32 -4.13 -19.52
N SER A 257 -4.29 -3.97 -18.67
CA SER A 257 -3.25 -4.97 -18.50
C SER A 257 -3.80 -6.28 -17.95
N ARG A 258 -3.04 -7.37 -18.15
CA ARG A 258 -3.29 -8.67 -17.50
C ARG A 258 -3.42 -8.50 -15.98
N VAL A 259 -4.45 -9.13 -15.41
CA VAL A 259 -4.62 -9.25 -13.96
C VAL A 259 -3.67 -10.31 -13.40
N ALA A 260 -3.08 -10.03 -12.25
CA ALA A 260 -2.13 -10.89 -11.56
C ALA A 260 -2.20 -10.69 -10.04
N PHE A 261 -1.53 -11.56 -9.28
CA PHE A 261 -1.14 -11.22 -7.90
C PHE A 261 0.09 -10.31 -7.96
N THR A 262 -0.06 -9.08 -7.51
CA THR A 262 0.95 -8.01 -7.57
C THR A 262 1.38 -7.58 -6.17
N HIS A 263 2.53 -6.93 -6.08
CA HIS A 263 3.05 -6.32 -4.85
C HIS A 263 2.57 -4.88 -4.67
N ASN A 264 2.40 -4.15 -5.77
CA ASN A 264 1.96 -2.74 -5.88
C ASN A 264 2.88 -1.69 -5.24
N ASP A 265 4.00 -2.11 -4.63
CA ASP A 265 4.94 -1.24 -3.90
C ASP A 265 6.40 -1.75 -3.98
N LEU A 266 6.88 -2.02 -5.20
CA LEU A 266 8.26 -2.50 -5.45
C LEU A 266 9.30 -1.37 -5.47
N LEU A 267 9.36 -0.58 -4.40
CA LEU A 267 10.48 0.32 -4.12
C LEU A 267 11.74 -0.45 -3.72
N SER A 268 12.92 0.16 -3.88
CA SER A 268 14.22 -0.51 -3.67
C SER A 268 14.38 -1.12 -2.27
N GLY A 269 13.92 -0.42 -1.22
CA GLY A 269 13.92 -0.92 0.16
C GLY A 269 13.08 -2.20 0.40
N ASN A 270 12.13 -2.50 -0.48
CA ASN A 270 11.28 -3.70 -0.43
C ASN A 270 11.89 -4.88 -1.22
N ILE A 271 13.07 -4.70 -1.82
CA ILE A 271 13.79 -5.70 -2.61
C ILE A 271 15.05 -6.11 -1.85
N ILE A 272 15.09 -7.37 -1.40
CA ILE A 272 16.24 -7.95 -0.71
C ILE A 272 17.10 -8.74 -1.70
N LEU A 273 18.32 -8.27 -1.90
CA LEU A 273 19.36 -8.89 -2.73
C LEU A 273 20.11 -9.94 -1.91
N GLN A 274 20.23 -11.15 -2.46
CA GLN A 274 20.88 -12.28 -1.81
C GLN A 274 22.20 -12.60 -2.52
N TYR A 275 23.31 -12.46 -1.79
CA TYR A 275 24.68 -12.77 -2.25
C TYR A 275 25.18 -14.06 -1.58
N ALA A 276 26.19 -14.71 -2.18
CA ALA A 276 26.69 -15.98 -1.67
C ALA A 276 27.36 -15.80 -0.30
N GLU A 277 27.28 -16.80 0.59
CA GLU A 277 27.90 -16.71 1.91
C GLU A 277 29.42 -16.48 1.79
N GLY A 278 29.94 -15.50 2.53
CA GLY A 278 31.33 -15.08 2.46
C GLY A 278 31.67 -14.02 1.39
N SER A 279 30.70 -13.60 0.56
CA SER A 279 30.87 -12.43 -0.31
C SER A 279 30.36 -11.15 0.35
N ASP A 280 31.22 -10.48 1.13
CA ASP A 280 30.99 -9.10 1.60
C ASP A 280 31.15 -8.08 0.45
N ASP A 281 31.78 -8.47 -0.66
CA ASP A 281 31.95 -7.66 -1.87
C ASP A 281 30.64 -7.53 -2.66
N LYS A 282 29.84 -6.52 -2.27
CA LYS A 282 28.74 -5.98 -3.09
C LYS A 282 29.21 -5.48 -4.46
N VAL A 283 30.51 -5.17 -4.60
CA VAL A 283 31.05 -4.43 -5.75
C VAL A 283 31.20 -5.36 -6.97
N GLY A 284 30.14 -5.41 -7.78
CA GLY A 284 30.17 -5.98 -9.12
C GLY A 284 29.85 -7.48 -9.23
N ALA A 285 29.45 -8.14 -8.14
CA ALA A 285 28.86 -9.47 -8.18
C ALA A 285 27.35 -9.39 -8.48
N ALA A 286 26.82 -10.34 -9.26
CA ALA A 286 25.37 -10.49 -9.43
C ALA A 286 24.75 -11.18 -8.20
N PRO A 287 23.57 -10.76 -7.71
CA PRO A 287 22.86 -11.49 -6.66
C PRO A 287 22.44 -12.88 -7.18
N HIS A 288 22.61 -13.91 -6.34
CA HIS A 288 22.17 -15.27 -6.65
C HIS A 288 20.67 -15.48 -6.40
N GLY A 289 20.03 -14.53 -5.71
CA GLY A 289 18.60 -14.55 -5.44
C GLY A 289 18.06 -13.15 -5.12
N VAL A 290 16.77 -12.97 -5.36
CA VAL A 290 16.00 -11.79 -4.99
C VAL A 290 14.79 -12.24 -4.18
N ARG A 291 14.40 -11.46 -3.19
CA ARG A 291 13.18 -11.65 -2.38
C ARG A 291 12.50 -10.31 -2.16
N PHE A 292 11.19 -10.25 -2.38
CA PHE A 292 10.41 -9.06 -2.00
C PHE A 292 9.94 -9.16 -0.55
N ILE A 293 9.74 -8.01 0.10
CA ILE A 293 9.22 -7.86 1.46
C ILE A 293 8.23 -6.68 1.52
N ASP A 294 7.46 -6.62 2.61
CA ASP A 294 6.45 -5.60 2.89
C ASP A 294 5.20 -5.64 1.99
N TYR A 295 4.32 -6.58 2.32
CA TYR A 295 3.24 -7.06 1.44
C TYR A 295 1.89 -6.35 1.68
N GLU A 296 1.91 -5.20 2.35
CA GLU A 296 0.70 -4.51 2.83
C GLU A 296 -0.15 -3.89 1.70
N TYR A 297 0.48 -3.53 0.57
CA TYR A 297 -0.21 -3.09 -0.66
C TYR A 297 -0.47 -4.21 -1.68
N GLY A 298 0.01 -5.43 -1.43
CA GLY A 298 -0.12 -6.55 -2.36
C GLY A 298 -1.56 -7.02 -2.56
N GLY A 299 -1.79 -7.85 -3.58
CA GLY A 299 -3.08 -8.47 -3.82
C GLY A 299 -3.40 -8.62 -5.31
N VAL A 300 -4.69 -8.68 -5.65
CA VAL A 300 -5.12 -8.72 -7.06
C VAL A 300 -4.94 -7.34 -7.69
N GLY A 301 -4.14 -7.26 -8.74
CA GLY A 301 -3.77 -6.01 -9.40
C GLY A 301 -3.47 -6.17 -10.89
N PHE A 302 -3.09 -5.07 -11.53
CA PHE A 302 -2.68 -5.04 -12.92
C PHE A 302 -1.17 -5.27 -13.02
N ALA A 303 -0.72 -6.28 -13.76
CA ALA A 303 0.69 -6.61 -13.89
C ALA A 303 1.54 -5.42 -14.41
N ALA A 304 1.00 -4.63 -15.36
CA ALA A 304 1.68 -3.43 -15.85
C ALA A 304 1.69 -2.26 -14.84
N PHE A 305 0.77 -2.22 -13.86
CA PHE A 305 0.85 -1.24 -12.77
C PHE A 305 2.06 -1.54 -11.88
N ASP A 306 2.26 -2.80 -11.49
CA ASP A 306 3.36 -3.18 -10.60
C ASP A 306 4.74 -2.92 -11.24
N ILE A 307 4.87 -3.24 -12.53
CA ILE A 307 6.09 -2.96 -13.33
C ILE A 307 6.29 -1.44 -13.51
N ALA A 308 5.23 -0.70 -13.87
CA ALA A 308 5.33 0.75 -14.04
C ALA A 308 5.69 1.46 -12.73
N ASN A 309 5.12 0.99 -11.62
CA ASN A 309 5.46 1.46 -10.29
C ASN A 309 6.94 1.18 -9.99
N HIS A 310 7.39 -0.06 -10.17
CA HIS A 310 8.80 -0.42 -9.97
C HIS A 310 9.76 0.48 -10.76
N PHE A 311 9.46 0.80 -12.03
CA PHE A 311 10.27 1.74 -12.82
C PHE A 311 10.24 3.19 -12.28
N CYS A 312 9.13 3.65 -11.70
CA CYS A 312 9.10 4.94 -11.00
C CYS A 312 10.05 4.98 -9.80
N GLU A 313 10.19 3.87 -9.07
CA GLU A 313 11.00 3.80 -7.85
C GLU A 313 12.52 3.75 -8.09
N TRP A 314 12.98 3.68 -9.36
CA TRP A 314 14.38 3.93 -9.72
C TRP A 314 14.81 5.38 -9.42
N ALA A 315 13.85 6.30 -9.28
CA ALA A 315 14.06 7.68 -8.88
C ALA A 315 14.27 7.85 -7.35
N GLY A 316 13.93 6.84 -6.55
CA GLY A 316 13.93 6.92 -5.08
C GLY A 316 12.98 7.96 -4.48
N PHE A 317 13.04 8.14 -3.16
CA PHE A 317 12.23 9.14 -2.45
C PHE A 317 12.60 10.59 -2.83
N ASP A 318 13.86 10.84 -3.18
CA ASP A 318 14.35 12.13 -3.69
C ASP A 318 13.79 12.49 -5.08
N CYS A 319 13.03 11.58 -5.71
CA CYS A 319 12.35 11.79 -6.99
C CYS A 319 13.31 12.20 -8.12
N GLU A 320 14.48 11.56 -8.18
CA GLU A 320 15.50 11.75 -9.23
C GLU A 320 15.06 11.11 -10.56
N TYR A 321 13.96 11.59 -11.15
CA TYR A 321 13.26 10.93 -12.27
C TYR A 321 14.08 10.74 -13.54
N TRP A 322 15.24 11.39 -13.68
CA TRP A 322 16.20 11.10 -14.75
C TRP A 322 16.80 9.68 -14.67
N ARG A 323 16.63 8.99 -13.53
CA ARG A 323 16.99 7.58 -13.32
C ARG A 323 15.93 6.59 -13.81
N TYR A 324 14.71 7.03 -14.12
CA TYR A 324 13.68 6.16 -14.67
C TYR A 324 14.22 5.49 -15.96
N PRO A 325 14.10 4.17 -16.11
CA PRO A 325 14.79 3.43 -17.17
C PRO A 325 14.42 3.94 -18.56
N ASP A 326 15.39 4.02 -19.46
CA ASP A 326 15.12 4.35 -20.87
C ASP A 326 14.36 3.22 -21.59
N VAL A 327 13.93 3.50 -22.82
CA VAL A 327 13.07 2.56 -23.57
C VAL A 327 13.80 1.24 -23.86
N ASP A 328 15.12 1.27 -24.11
CA ASP A 328 15.86 0.06 -24.44
C ASP A 328 16.08 -0.80 -23.18
N THR A 329 16.35 -0.16 -22.04
CA THR A 329 16.42 -0.81 -20.72
C THR A 329 15.06 -1.40 -20.32
N GLN A 330 13.95 -0.66 -20.51
CA GLN A 330 12.59 -1.18 -20.28
C GLN A 330 12.31 -2.41 -21.16
N LYS A 331 12.69 -2.40 -22.44
CA LYS A 331 12.51 -3.54 -23.35
C LYS A 331 13.39 -4.73 -22.95
N ALA A 332 14.61 -4.50 -22.48
CA ALA A 332 15.48 -5.56 -21.95
C ALA A 332 14.88 -6.21 -20.68
N TRP A 333 14.40 -5.38 -19.74
CA TRP A 333 13.69 -5.81 -18.54
C TRP A 333 12.44 -6.63 -18.88
N LEU A 334 11.63 -6.15 -19.82
CA LEU A 334 10.42 -6.84 -20.26
C LEU A 334 10.70 -8.15 -21.00
N ARG A 335 11.83 -8.27 -21.71
CA ARG A 335 12.24 -9.56 -22.30
C ARG A 335 12.51 -10.61 -21.23
N GLU A 336 13.23 -10.27 -20.16
CA GLU A 336 13.46 -11.18 -19.01
C GLU A 336 12.15 -11.55 -18.30
N TYR A 337 11.28 -10.57 -18.03
CA TYR A 337 9.97 -10.80 -17.41
C TYR A 337 9.06 -11.70 -18.27
N LEU A 338 8.99 -11.46 -19.59
CA LEU A 338 8.13 -12.24 -20.49
C LEU A 338 8.69 -13.62 -20.84
N ALA A 339 10.01 -13.82 -20.79
CA ALA A 339 10.65 -15.11 -21.04
C ALA A 339 10.45 -16.12 -19.88
N GLN A 340 10.20 -15.64 -18.66
CA GLN A 340 10.06 -16.49 -17.48
C GLN A 340 8.93 -17.52 -17.65
N GLY A 341 9.28 -18.81 -17.52
CA GLY A 341 8.35 -19.93 -17.70
C GLY A 341 7.97 -20.25 -19.16
N GLN A 342 8.48 -19.52 -20.15
CA GLN A 342 8.22 -19.77 -21.57
C GLN A 342 9.25 -20.73 -22.18
N LYS A 343 8.84 -21.44 -23.25
CA LYS A 343 9.73 -22.36 -24.01
C LYS A 343 10.51 -21.66 -25.12
N ALA A 344 10.11 -20.46 -25.50
CA ALA A 344 10.70 -19.64 -26.55
C ALA A 344 10.80 -18.19 -26.04
N PRO A 345 11.76 -17.39 -26.53
CA PRO A 345 11.84 -15.99 -26.18
C PRO A 345 10.60 -15.22 -26.68
N PRO A 346 10.19 -14.14 -25.98
CA PRO A 346 9.09 -13.28 -26.43
C PRO A 346 9.44 -12.60 -27.76
N SER A 347 8.43 -12.30 -28.58
CA SER A 347 8.66 -11.54 -29.81
C SER A 347 8.87 -10.05 -29.50
N ASP A 348 9.60 -9.34 -30.37
CA ASP A 348 9.77 -7.88 -30.23
C ASP A 348 8.42 -7.13 -30.26
N ALA A 349 7.42 -7.65 -30.98
CA ALA A 349 6.07 -7.08 -31.01
C ALA A 349 5.35 -7.22 -29.65
N ASP A 350 5.52 -8.34 -28.94
CA ASP A 350 4.96 -8.53 -27.60
C ASP A 350 5.65 -7.59 -26.59
N VAL A 351 6.98 -7.47 -26.69
CA VAL A 351 7.80 -6.59 -25.85
C VAL A 351 7.41 -5.12 -26.05
N ASP A 352 7.24 -4.68 -27.31
CA ASP A 352 6.85 -3.30 -27.64
C ASP A 352 5.41 -2.99 -27.19
N THR A 353 4.51 -3.98 -27.26
CA THR A 353 3.15 -3.88 -26.73
C THR A 353 3.19 -3.70 -25.20
N TRP A 354 3.92 -4.56 -24.48
CA TRP A 354 4.07 -4.46 -23.03
C TRP A 354 4.74 -3.16 -22.59
N GLN A 355 5.76 -2.69 -23.32
CA GLN A 355 6.43 -1.42 -23.03
C GLN A 355 5.46 -0.24 -23.16
N SER A 356 4.63 -0.24 -24.20
CA SER A 356 3.58 0.77 -24.41
C SER A 356 2.53 0.73 -23.30
N THR A 357 2.10 -0.46 -22.86
CA THR A 357 1.16 -0.62 -21.73
C THR A 357 1.77 -0.14 -20.42
N VAL A 358 2.99 -0.55 -20.08
CA VAL A 358 3.68 -0.13 -18.85
C VAL A 358 3.87 1.40 -18.82
N ALA A 359 4.31 2.01 -19.93
CA ALA A 359 4.44 3.46 -20.05
C ALA A 359 3.09 4.22 -19.95
N ALA A 360 1.95 3.54 -20.16
CA ALA A 360 0.63 4.08 -19.86
C ALA A 360 0.37 4.08 -18.34
N TYR A 361 0.63 2.95 -17.67
CA TYR A 361 0.43 2.75 -16.23
C TYR A 361 1.36 3.60 -15.34
N THR A 362 2.47 4.15 -15.85
CA THR A 362 3.28 5.16 -15.15
C THR A 362 2.44 6.36 -14.65
N LEU A 363 1.41 6.76 -15.40
CA LEU A 363 0.46 7.79 -14.96
C LEU A 363 -0.29 7.38 -13.70
N ALA A 364 -0.72 6.12 -13.61
CA ALA A 364 -1.40 5.57 -12.46
C ALA A 364 -0.46 5.51 -11.25
N ALA A 365 0.78 5.06 -11.42
CA ALA A 365 1.76 4.99 -10.34
C ALA A 365 2.03 6.37 -9.70
N HIS A 366 2.22 7.42 -10.50
CA HIS A 366 2.40 8.77 -9.94
C HIS A 366 1.14 9.31 -9.26
N LEU A 367 -0.06 9.10 -9.82
CA LEU A 367 -1.31 9.53 -9.19
C LEU A 367 -1.57 8.77 -7.88
N TYR A 368 -1.32 7.46 -7.85
CA TYR A 368 -1.47 6.61 -6.68
C TYR A 368 -0.66 7.14 -5.50
N TRP A 369 0.64 7.37 -5.70
CA TRP A 369 1.51 7.86 -4.64
C TRP A 369 1.33 9.36 -4.33
N THR A 370 0.83 10.17 -5.28
CA THR A 370 0.36 11.55 -4.98
C THR A 370 -0.79 11.52 -3.97
N LEU A 371 -1.79 10.67 -4.18
CA LEU A 371 -2.96 10.58 -3.30
C LEU A 371 -2.61 9.94 -1.95
N TRP A 372 -1.80 8.89 -1.93
CA TRP A 372 -1.25 8.31 -0.71
C TRP A 372 -0.54 9.37 0.13
N ALA A 373 0.35 10.15 -0.48
CA ALA A 373 1.13 11.18 0.19
C ALA A 373 0.23 12.31 0.73
N LEU A 374 -0.79 12.74 -0.03
CA LEU A 374 -1.77 13.69 0.47
C LEU A 374 -2.56 13.17 1.67
N VAL A 375 -2.98 11.89 1.69
CA VAL A 375 -3.63 11.31 2.86
C VAL A 375 -2.67 11.31 4.05
N GLN A 376 -1.45 10.80 3.87
CA GLN A 376 -0.44 10.76 4.94
C GLN A 376 -0.10 12.15 5.50
N ALA A 377 -0.03 13.18 4.66
CA ALA A 377 0.16 14.58 5.08
C ALA A 377 -0.95 15.11 6.01
N SER A 378 -2.07 14.39 6.16
CA SER A 378 -3.18 14.74 7.06
C SER A 378 -3.35 13.84 8.28
N VAL A 379 -2.67 12.67 8.34
CA VAL A 379 -2.87 11.66 9.41
C VAL A 379 -1.59 11.06 9.98
N SER A 380 -0.42 11.27 9.37
CA SER A 380 0.82 10.60 9.76
C SER A 380 1.59 11.37 10.84
N ASP A 381 1.97 10.67 11.91
CA ASP A 381 2.87 11.17 12.95
C ASP A 381 4.38 11.05 12.58
N ILE A 382 4.69 10.61 11.35
CA ILE A 382 6.06 10.35 10.88
C ILE A 382 6.69 11.62 10.30
N GLU A 383 7.93 11.93 10.68
CA GLU A 383 8.71 13.03 10.14
C GLU A 383 9.18 12.73 8.70
N PHE A 384 8.33 13.07 7.72
CA PHE A 384 8.59 13.00 6.28
C PHE A 384 7.79 14.10 5.57
N ASP A 385 8.35 14.74 4.53
CA ASP A 385 7.65 15.76 3.75
C ASP A 385 6.68 15.13 2.74
N TYR A 386 5.58 14.58 3.26
CA TYR A 386 4.49 14.03 2.45
C TYR A 386 3.89 15.08 1.50
N ALA A 387 3.90 16.36 1.89
CA ALA A 387 3.31 17.45 1.12
C ALA A 387 4.17 17.78 -0.12
N GLY A 388 5.49 17.92 0.05
CA GLY A 388 6.45 18.08 -1.04
C GLY A 388 6.55 16.83 -1.92
N TYR A 389 6.56 15.63 -1.32
CA TYR A 389 6.55 14.38 -2.09
C TYR A 389 5.29 14.25 -2.97
N ALA A 390 4.11 14.64 -2.47
CA ALA A 390 2.89 14.70 -3.28
C ALA A 390 3.03 15.67 -4.48
N GLN A 391 3.65 16.84 -4.29
CA GLN A 391 3.92 17.77 -5.40
C GLN A 391 4.88 17.17 -6.43
N LEU A 392 5.94 16.49 -5.99
CA LEU A 392 6.93 15.87 -6.88
C LEU A 392 6.31 14.74 -7.71
N ARG A 393 5.52 13.84 -7.10
CA ARG A 393 4.80 12.78 -7.82
C ARG A 393 3.76 13.38 -8.79
N TRP A 394 3.05 14.44 -8.41
CA TRP A 394 2.05 15.08 -9.28
C TRP A 394 2.66 15.84 -10.46
N ALA A 395 3.73 16.61 -10.23
CA ALA A 395 4.44 17.31 -11.29
C ALA A 395 4.94 16.32 -12.35
N GLU A 396 5.42 15.16 -11.91
CA GLU A 396 5.87 14.09 -12.80
C GLU A 396 4.71 13.41 -13.53
N HIS A 397 3.57 13.15 -12.89
CA HIS A 397 2.35 12.69 -13.57
C HIS A 397 1.99 13.60 -14.76
N LEU A 398 1.94 14.92 -14.55
CA LEU A 398 1.63 15.90 -15.59
C LEU A 398 2.73 15.98 -16.66
N ARG A 399 4.01 15.87 -16.28
CA ARG A 399 5.14 15.86 -17.21
C ARG A 399 5.13 14.60 -18.09
N TRP A 400 4.89 13.43 -17.50
CA TRP A 400 4.79 12.15 -18.19
C TRP A 400 3.61 12.12 -19.16
N LYS A 401 2.43 12.64 -18.74
CA LYS A 401 1.24 12.78 -19.61
C LYS A 401 1.53 13.57 -20.88
N ARG A 402 2.41 14.56 -20.81
CA ARG A 402 2.81 15.42 -21.95
C ARG A 402 3.95 14.86 -22.79
N THR A 403 4.85 14.04 -22.22
CA THR A 403 6.15 13.72 -22.86
C THR A 403 6.43 12.23 -23.04
N ARG A 404 5.85 11.34 -22.22
CA ARG A 404 6.11 9.89 -22.18
C ARG A 404 7.60 9.51 -22.09
N ARG A 405 8.42 10.36 -21.47
CA ARG A 405 9.89 10.21 -21.37
C ARG A 405 10.39 10.80 -20.06
N PRO A 406 11.45 10.27 -19.43
CA PRO A 406 12.09 10.90 -18.25
C PRO A 406 12.64 12.31 -18.55
N PRO A 407 12.93 13.14 -17.53
CA PRO A 407 13.73 14.34 -17.70
C PRO A 407 15.20 13.97 -18.01
N PRO A 408 15.98 14.85 -18.65
CA PRO A 408 17.41 14.61 -18.83
C PRO A 408 18.14 14.61 -17.48
N PRO A 409 19.27 13.89 -17.36
CA PRO A 409 20.08 13.90 -16.14
C PRO A 409 20.66 15.30 -15.87
N PRO A 410 20.92 15.63 -14.58
CA PRO A 410 21.54 16.89 -14.21
C PRO A 410 22.95 17.01 -14.82
N PRO A 411 23.41 18.23 -15.13
CA PRO A 411 24.76 18.44 -15.66
C PRO A 411 25.80 17.97 -14.63
N ALA A 412 26.82 17.25 -15.11
CA ALA A 412 27.79 16.49 -14.29
C ALA A 412 28.53 17.30 -13.20
N ASN A 413 28.52 18.64 -13.27
CA ASN A 413 29.18 19.52 -12.31
C ASN A 413 28.29 19.90 -11.11
N ALA A 414 27.01 19.50 -11.07
CA ALA A 414 26.08 19.89 -9.99
C ALA A 414 26.34 19.16 -8.66
N SER A 415 26.82 17.91 -8.69
CA SER A 415 27.03 17.09 -7.48
C SER A 415 28.23 17.55 -6.62
N ALA A 416 29.18 18.30 -7.20
CA ALA A 416 30.36 18.78 -6.49
C ALA A 416 30.07 19.93 -5.51
N ALA A 417 28.92 20.61 -5.63
CA ALA A 417 28.59 21.78 -4.81
C ALA A 417 27.95 21.45 -3.45
N ALA A 418 27.40 20.24 -3.27
CA ALA A 418 26.64 19.86 -2.07
C ALA A 418 27.51 19.43 -0.88
N ASN A 419 28.71 18.90 -1.11
CA ASN A 419 29.65 18.49 -0.06
C ASN A 419 30.57 19.64 0.44
N GLY A 420 30.10 20.89 0.30
CA GLY A 420 30.92 22.11 0.32
C GLY A 420 30.84 22.99 1.57
N THR A 421 30.16 22.58 2.64
CA THR A 421 30.16 23.32 3.92
C THR A 421 30.24 22.35 5.11
N LYS A 422 31.25 22.58 5.97
CA LYS A 422 31.49 21.87 7.24
C LYS A 422 30.69 22.49 8.38
#